data_AF-A0A0D0E4T3-F1
#
_entry.id   AF-A0A0D0E4T3-F1
#
_cell.length_a   1.000
_cell.length_b   1.000
_cell.length_c   1.000
_cell.angle_alpha   90.00
_cell.angle_beta   90.00
_cell.angle_gamma   90.00
#
_symmetry.space_group_name_H-M   'P 1'
#
loop_
_entity.id
_entity.type
_entity.pdbx_description
1 polymer ?
#
loop_
_entity_poly.entity_id
_entity_poly.type
_entity_poly.pdbx_seq_one_letter_code
_entity_poly.pdbx_strand_id
1 'polypeptide(L)'
;MGLVSSALSACIRCWDAGDTHVVVSSGGSSHNRRKPHKISFYDKGKPYYEFTNFSPHDVLYKGKRYPTSEHLFQAFKFLDAHPQIAERIRTCGDKPMQAFDKAHKYQRNVRSDWAQVHIQKMEIALELKFTQHTDLKQKLLDTGDAELVEDSPRDWFWGVGADGTGSNELGKALMRLRDDKLRQPDHDNHGNGTGRSSAPRGNPFGTSHGVCEFCRTKPKHQHSKYCSRTCTDKAAMMCKYCRSRPKTGRYDYCSKVCADKANGR
;
A
#
# COMPACT_ATOMS: atom_id res chain seq x y z
N MET A 1 63.23 -28.85 -39.23
CA MET A 1 63.03 -30.28 -38.91
C MET A 1 61.57 -30.45 -38.50
N GLY A 2 60.84 -31.44 -39.06
CA GLY A 2 59.41 -31.72 -38.74
C GLY A 2 58.44 -30.57 -39.09
N LEU A 3 57.86 -30.42 -40.29
CA LEU A 3 57.28 -31.35 -41.28
C LEU A 3 55.99 -32.08 -40.83
N VAL A 4 54.87 -31.51 -41.29
CA VAL A 4 53.64 -32.12 -41.87
C VAL A 4 53.10 -33.47 -41.38
N SER A 5 51.80 -33.49 -41.05
CA SER A 5 50.73 -33.98 -41.95
C SER A 5 49.33 -33.74 -41.32
N SER A 6 48.30 -33.26 -42.04
CA SER A 6 47.50 -33.96 -43.09
C SER A 6 46.71 -35.14 -42.50
N ALA A 7 45.40 -35.35 -42.75
CA ALA A 7 44.42 -34.64 -43.60
C ALA A 7 42.99 -34.76 -42.94
N LEU A 8 41.80 -34.82 -43.57
CA LEU A 8 41.33 -34.97 -44.97
C LEU A 8 39.89 -34.38 -45.12
N SER A 9 39.23 -34.69 -46.23
CA SER A 9 37.87 -34.36 -46.71
C SER A 9 36.71 -34.38 -45.68
N ALA A 10 35.73 -33.46 -45.70
CA ALA A 10 34.86 -32.98 -46.79
C ALA A 10 33.75 -33.96 -47.22
N CYS A 11 32.48 -33.51 -47.19
CA CYS A 11 31.66 -33.34 -48.40
C CYS A 11 30.30 -32.67 -48.15
N ILE A 12 29.89 -31.89 -49.14
CA ILE A 12 28.59 -31.21 -49.29
C ILE A 12 27.52 -32.22 -49.75
N ARG A 13 26.27 -32.11 -49.27
CA ARG A 13 25.05 -32.25 -50.09
C ARG A 13 23.89 -31.40 -49.55
N CYS A 14 23.24 -30.68 -50.46
CA CYS A 14 21.93 -30.05 -50.28
C CYS A 14 20.85 -30.85 -51.05
N TRP A 15 19.59 -30.43 -50.91
CA TRP A 15 18.36 -30.93 -51.56
C TRP A 15 17.85 -32.31 -51.11
N ASP A 16 16.53 -32.56 -51.03
CA ASP A 16 15.35 -31.75 -51.41
C ASP A 16 14.10 -32.10 -50.55
N ALA A 17 13.02 -31.31 -50.69
CA ALA A 17 11.60 -31.55 -50.31
C ALA A 17 11.28 -32.30 -48.99
N GLY A 18 10.43 -31.81 -48.08
CA GLY A 18 9.28 -30.93 -48.26
C GLY A 18 8.00 -31.71 -47.93
N ASP A 19 7.37 -31.42 -46.78
CA ASP A 19 5.92 -31.58 -46.64
C ASP A 19 5.34 -30.83 -45.42
N THR A 20 4.05 -30.53 -45.51
CA THR A 20 3.34 -29.62 -44.60
C THR A 20 3.01 -30.22 -43.23
N HIS A 21 3.29 -29.50 -42.16
CA HIS A 21 2.41 -29.48 -40.99
C HIS A 21 2.33 -28.08 -40.38
N VAL A 22 1.23 -27.37 -40.69
CA VAL A 22 0.84 -26.14 -40.00
C VAL A 22 0.35 -26.52 -38.60
N VAL A 23 1.26 -26.57 -37.63
CA VAL A 23 0.86 -26.63 -36.22
C VAL A 23 0.43 -25.23 -35.80
N VAL A 24 -0.87 -24.98 -35.81
CA VAL A 24 -1.46 -23.81 -35.15
C VAL A 24 -1.34 -24.01 -33.64
N SER A 25 -0.15 -23.81 -33.10
CA SER A 25 0.05 -23.64 -31.66
C SER A 25 -0.63 -22.34 -31.26
N SER A 26 -1.83 -22.48 -30.71
CA SER A 26 -2.59 -21.40 -30.10
C SER A 26 -1.72 -20.71 -29.05
N GLY A 27 -1.21 -19.54 -29.42
CA GLY A 27 -0.34 -18.72 -28.59
C GLY A 27 -1.08 -18.28 -27.34
N GLY A 28 -1.00 -19.09 -26.28
CA GLY A 28 -1.47 -18.72 -24.96
C GLY A 28 -0.79 -17.40 -24.59
N SER A 29 -1.60 -16.34 -24.47
CA SER A 29 -1.11 -14.99 -24.21
C SER A 29 -0.41 -14.97 -22.87
N SER A 30 0.91 -15.18 -22.91
CA SER A 30 1.81 -15.04 -21.78
C SER A 30 1.76 -13.57 -21.40
N HIS A 31 0.90 -13.26 -20.44
CA HIS A 31 0.82 -11.95 -19.82
C HIS A 31 2.15 -11.74 -19.11
N ASN A 32 3.10 -11.19 -19.86
CA ASN A 32 4.41 -10.79 -19.39
C ASN A 32 4.17 -9.74 -18.31
N ARG A 33 4.10 -10.19 -17.06
CA ARG A 33 4.00 -9.35 -15.88
C ARG A 33 5.30 -8.57 -15.76
N ARG A 34 5.41 -7.52 -16.58
CA ARG A 34 6.40 -6.45 -16.40
C ARG A 34 6.36 -6.10 -14.93
N LYS A 35 7.48 -6.26 -14.22
CA LYS A 35 7.56 -5.86 -12.81
C LYS A 35 7.12 -4.39 -12.75
N PRO A 36 6.25 -4.00 -11.81
CA PRO A 36 5.86 -2.60 -11.66
C PRO A 36 7.14 -1.76 -11.52
N HIS A 37 7.19 -0.66 -12.27
CA HIS A 37 8.31 0.27 -12.22
C HIS A 37 8.46 0.81 -10.79
N LYS A 38 9.67 0.88 -10.23
CA LYS A 38 9.89 1.38 -8.86
C LYS A 38 10.23 2.86 -8.87
N ILE A 39 9.56 3.65 -8.02
CA ILE A 39 9.89 5.05 -7.74
C ILE A 39 10.33 5.16 -6.27
N SER A 40 11.61 5.43 -6.06
CA SER A 40 12.17 5.77 -4.74
C SER A 40 12.02 7.27 -4.45
N PHE A 41 11.70 7.62 -3.22
CA PHE A 41 11.65 9.01 -2.75
C PHE A 41 12.09 9.12 -1.27
N TYR A 42 12.92 10.11 -0.93
CA TYR A 42 13.36 10.39 0.45
C TYR A 42 14.07 11.75 0.56
N ASP A 43 15.09 11.98 -0.27
CA ASP A 43 16.01 13.12 -0.11
C ASP A 43 15.43 14.45 -0.57
N LYS A 44 15.61 15.49 0.25
CA LYS A 44 15.21 16.86 -0.10
C LYS A 44 15.99 17.35 -1.32
N GLY A 45 15.27 17.73 -2.37
CA GLY A 45 15.84 18.18 -3.65
C GLY A 45 16.03 17.07 -4.69
N LYS A 46 15.62 15.83 -4.39
CA LYS A 46 15.39 14.79 -5.41
C LYS A 46 13.93 14.80 -5.87
N PRO A 47 13.62 14.25 -7.06
CA PRO A 47 12.25 14.06 -7.52
C PRO A 47 11.40 13.31 -6.49
N TYR A 48 10.10 13.62 -6.44
CA TYR A 48 9.13 12.99 -5.55
C TYR A 48 9.38 13.18 -4.04
N TYR A 49 10.28 14.07 -3.61
CA TYR A 49 10.41 14.45 -2.18
C TYR A 49 9.07 14.93 -1.58
N GLU A 50 8.26 15.56 -2.41
CA GLU A 50 6.87 15.96 -2.18
C GLU A 50 5.92 14.80 -1.82
N PHE A 51 6.34 13.53 -1.93
CA PHE A 51 5.57 12.40 -1.43
C PHE A 51 5.78 12.16 0.07
N THR A 52 6.96 12.49 0.62
CA THR A 52 7.25 12.39 2.06
C THR A 52 6.27 13.24 2.89
N ASN A 53 5.97 12.84 4.12
CA ASN A 53 5.26 13.66 5.12
C ASN A 53 6.09 14.89 5.58
N PHE A 54 7.38 14.94 5.22
CA PHE A 54 8.33 16.02 5.53
C PHE A 54 8.40 17.11 4.43
N SER A 55 7.65 16.96 3.35
CA SER A 55 7.52 18.02 2.33
C SER A 55 6.79 19.25 2.89
N PRO A 56 7.15 20.49 2.49
CA PRO A 56 6.54 21.74 2.96
C PRO A 56 5.18 22.02 2.27
N HIS A 57 4.26 21.07 2.35
CA HIS A 57 2.88 21.20 1.89
C HIS A 57 1.97 21.11 3.11
N ASP A 58 1.25 22.19 3.35
CA ASP A 58 0.42 22.34 4.53
C ASP A 58 -0.89 21.56 4.42
N VAL A 59 -1.54 21.36 5.56
CA VAL A 59 -2.77 20.57 5.65
C VAL A 59 -3.78 21.28 6.54
N LEU A 60 -4.99 21.49 6.03
CA LEU A 60 -6.14 21.93 6.81
C LEU A 60 -6.86 20.72 7.41
N TYR A 61 -6.99 20.69 8.74
CA TYR A 61 -7.76 19.66 9.46
C TYR A 61 -8.59 20.30 10.58
N LYS A 62 -9.91 20.05 10.56
CA LYS A 62 -10.89 20.63 11.51
C LYS A 62 -10.71 22.15 11.72
N GLY A 63 -10.60 22.89 10.61
CA GLY A 63 -10.43 24.36 10.61
C GLY A 63 -9.04 24.86 11.03
N LYS A 64 -8.09 23.97 11.36
CA LYS A 64 -6.72 24.34 11.76
C LYS A 64 -5.71 23.97 10.66
N ARG A 65 -4.85 24.92 10.27
CA ARG A 65 -3.73 24.71 9.35
C ARG A 65 -2.54 24.09 10.09
N TYR A 66 -1.91 23.09 9.48
CA TYR A 66 -0.70 22.41 9.95
C TYR A 66 0.40 22.60 8.88
N PRO A 67 1.61 23.08 9.21
CA PRO A 67 2.63 23.42 8.19
C PRO A 67 3.07 22.27 7.30
N THR A 68 2.98 21.02 7.78
CA THR A 68 3.17 19.81 6.97
C THR A 68 2.21 18.71 7.42
N SER A 69 2.04 17.65 6.62
CA SER A 69 1.31 16.45 7.07
C SER A 69 1.99 15.76 8.26
N GLU A 70 3.31 15.87 8.42
CA GLU A 70 4.02 15.44 9.65
C GLU A 70 3.54 16.19 10.90
N HIS A 71 3.29 17.51 10.84
CA HIS A 71 2.74 18.25 11.98
C HIS A 71 1.37 17.70 12.42
N LEU A 72 0.51 17.37 11.46
CA LEU A 72 -0.79 16.75 11.72
C LEU A 72 -0.65 15.32 12.26
N PHE A 73 0.25 14.52 11.67
CA PHE A 73 0.53 13.16 12.11
C PHE A 73 1.04 13.09 13.55
N GLN A 74 1.95 14.00 13.92
CA GLN A 74 2.44 14.12 15.30
C GLN A 74 1.36 14.64 16.25
N ALA A 75 0.49 15.55 15.81
CA ALA A 75 -0.64 16.03 16.60
C ALA A 75 -1.71 14.94 16.85
N PHE A 76 -1.94 14.01 15.92
CA PHE A 76 -2.90 12.91 16.08
C PHE A 76 -2.65 12.01 17.29
N LYS A 77 -1.41 11.97 17.80
CA LYS A 77 -1.02 11.28 19.03
C LYS A 77 -1.70 11.85 20.29
N PHE A 78 -2.13 13.13 20.23
CA PHE A 78 -2.53 13.91 21.40
C PHE A 78 -3.90 14.60 21.28
N LEU A 79 -4.48 14.76 20.07
CA LEU A 79 -5.69 15.57 19.85
C LEU A 79 -6.85 15.30 20.82
N ASP A 80 -7.11 14.02 21.15
CA ASP A 80 -8.29 13.63 21.91
C ASP A 80 -8.09 13.77 23.44
N ALA A 81 -6.91 13.40 23.95
CA ALA A 81 -6.62 13.35 25.40
C ALA A 81 -5.80 14.56 25.92
N HIS A 82 -5.01 15.19 25.06
CA HIS A 82 -4.11 16.29 25.41
C HIS A 82 -4.07 17.35 24.28
N PRO A 83 -5.20 18.01 23.95
CA PRO A 83 -5.31 18.95 22.84
C PRO A 83 -4.32 20.13 22.94
N GLN A 84 -3.91 20.52 24.15
CA GLN A 84 -2.87 21.53 24.39
C GLN A 84 -1.46 21.09 23.93
N ILE A 85 -1.16 19.78 23.94
CA ILE A 85 0.10 19.25 23.38
C ILE A 85 0.00 19.22 21.85
N ALA A 86 -1.13 18.78 21.30
CA ALA A 86 -1.39 18.80 19.86
C ALA A 86 -1.28 20.22 19.27
N GLU A 87 -1.83 21.23 19.96
CA GLU A 87 -1.73 22.63 19.55
C GLU A 87 -0.28 23.13 19.58
N ARG A 88 0.48 22.81 20.65
CA ARG A 88 1.92 23.12 20.76
C ARG A 88 2.79 22.43 19.71
N ILE A 89 2.34 21.32 19.12
CA ILE A 89 3.00 20.64 18.00
C ILE A 89 2.64 21.35 16.70
N ARG A 90 1.35 21.66 16.49
CA ARG A 90 0.87 22.40 15.31
C ARG A 90 1.57 23.75 15.12
N THR A 91 1.89 24.45 16.21
CA THR A 91 2.46 25.80 16.20
C THR A 91 3.95 25.87 16.54
N CYS A 92 4.68 24.76 16.56
CA CYS A 92 6.10 24.76 16.97
C CYS A 92 7.09 25.36 15.95
N GLY A 93 6.62 25.77 14.77
CA GLY A 93 7.39 26.27 13.63
C GLY A 93 7.00 25.53 12.35
N ASP A 94 7.67 25.80 11.23
CA ASP A 94 7.29 25.21 9.92
C ASP A 94 8.09 23.95 9.55
N LYS A 95 9.15 23.63 10.29
CA LYS A 95 10.03 22.50 9.97
C LYS A 95 9.46 21.20 10.57
N PRO A 96 9.23 20.13 9.77
CA PRO A 96 8.62 18.88 10.25
C PRO A 96 9.40 18.21 11.40
N MET A 97 10.73 18.33 11.41
CA MET A 97 11.56 17.82 12.50
C MET A 97 11.22 18.46 13.86
N GLN A 98 10.81 19.73 13.89
CA GLN A 98 10.40 20.39 15.14
C GLN A 98 9.13 19.77 15.70
N ALA A 99 8.17 19.37 14.86
CA ALA A 99 6.97 18.67 15.28
C ALA A 99 7.29 17.27 15.83
N PHE A 100 8.20 16.55 15.16
CA PHE A 100 8.71 15.25 15.60
C PHE A 100 9.38 15.36 16.98
N ASP A 101 10.35 16.26 17.14
CA ASP A 101 11.07 16.49 18.40
C ASP A 101 10.14 16.95 19.53
N LYS A 102 9.17 17.82 19.21
CA LYS A 102 8.16 18.30 20.16
C LYS A 102 7.30 17.15 20.66
N ALA A 103 6.79 16.30 19.77
CA ALA A 103 6.03 15.12 20.14
C ALA A 103 6.86 14.10 20.92
N HIS A 104 8.15 13.94 20.58
CA HIS A 104 9.05 13.04 21.29
C HIS A 104 9.29 13.45 22.75
N LYS A 105 9.22 14.75 23.07
CA LYS A 105 9.26 15.22 24.47
C LYS A 105 8.02 14.84 25.29
N TYR A 106 6.93 14.41 24.64
CA TYR A 106 5.66 14.05 25.27
C TYR A 106 5.28 12.56 25.06
N GLN A 107 6.22 11.64 24.86
CA GLN A 107 5.91 10.21 24.61
C GLN A 107 5.00 9.56 25.67
N ARG A 108 5.10 9.98 26.94
CA ARG A 108 4.23 9.50 28.05
C ARG A 108 2.76 9.92 27.92
N ASN A 109 2.47 10.89 27.06
CA ASN A 109 1.13 11.44 26.79
C ASN A 109 0.56 10.94 25.45
N VAL A 110 1.25 10.04 24.74
CA VAL A 110 0.73 9.49 23.48
C VAL A 110 -0.49 8.61 23.77
N ARG A 111 -1.55 8.75 22.98
CA ARG A 111 -2.76 7.94 23.05
C ARG A 111 -2.46 6.44 23.10
N SER A 112 -3.16 5.72 24.00
CA SER A 112 -2.87 4.31 24.32
C SER A 112 -3.11 3.32 23.16
N ASP A 113 -3.92 3.71 22.18
CA ASP A 113 -4.24 2.96 20.96
C ASP A 113 -3.34 3.34 19.76
N TRP A 114 -2.25 4.09 19.97
CA TRP A 114 -1.43 4.60 18.87
C TRP A 114 -0.90 3.52 17.94
N ALA A 115 -0.44 2.39 18.49
CA ALA A 115 0.08 1.26 17.71
C ALA A 115 -1.00 0.55 16.85
N GLN A 116 -2.28 0.82 17.09
CA GLN A 116 -3.40 0.31 16.33
C GLN A 116 -3.88 1.30 15.27
N VAL A 117 -3.74 2.62 15.53
CA VAL A 117 -4.30 3.68 14.65
C VAL A 117 -3.27 4.43 13.81
N HIS A 118 -1.96 4.34 14.10
CA HIS A 118 -0.93 5.15 13.43
C HIS A 118 -0.95 5.06 11.89
N ILE A 119 -1.18 3.87 11.31
CA ILE A 119 -1.33 3.72 9.85
C ILE A 119 -2.51 4.55 9.32
N GLN A 120 -3.71 4.38 9.92
CA GLN A 120 -4.90 5.15 9.56
C GLN A 120 -4.71 6.66 9.75
N LYS A 121 -3.99 7.08 10.80
CA LYS A 121 -3.69 8.50 11.05
C LYS A 121 -2.72 9.08 10.02
N MET A 122 -1.76 8.30 9.53
CA MET A 122 -0.91 8.71 8.40
C MET A 122 -1.73 8.79 7.10
N GLU A 123 -2.57 7.78 6.81
CA GLU A 123 -3.45 7.79 5.63
C GLU A 123 -4.35 9.02 5.59
N ILE A 124 -4.96 9.43 6.72
CA ILE A 124 -5.74 10.66 6.82
C ILE A 124 -4.87 11.90 6.52
N ALA A 125 -3.64 11.97 7.05
CA ALA A 125 -2.75 13.11 6.84
C ALA A 125 -2.28 13.22 5.38
N LEU A 126 -2.04 12.08 4.71
CA LEU A 126 -1.73 12.00 3.28
C LEU A 126 -2.94 12.32 2.42
N GLU A 127 -4.10 11.74 2.70
CA GLU A 127 -5.34 12.02 1.98
C GLU A 127 -5.64 13.52 1.96
N LEU A 128 -5.60 14.18 3.12
CA LEU A 128 -5.81 15.62 3.21
C LEU A 128 -4.76 16.41 2.41
N LYS A 129 -3.47 16.07 2.52
CA LYS A 129 -2.40 16.70 1.72
C LYS A 129 -2.64 16.56 0.22
N PHE A 130 -2.82 15.33 -0.28
CA PHE A 130 -2.97 15.06 -1.72
C PHE A 130 -4.35 15.41 -2.28
N THR A 131 -5.36 15.70 -1.46
CA THR A 131 -6.66 16.22 -1.95
C THR A 131 -6.73 17.75 -1.90
N GLN A 132 -5.93 18.41 -1.05
CA GLN A 132 -5.86 19.87 -0.94
C GLN A 132 -4.86 20.49 -1.93
N HIS A 133 -3.83 19.75 -2.36
CA HIS A 133 -2.83 20.18 -3.35
C HIS A 133 -3.03 19.41 -4.67
N THR A 134 -3.58 20.07 -5.68
CA THR A 134 -3.99 19.43 -6.96
C THR A 134 -2.81 18.98 -7.82
N ASP A 135 -1.68 19.68 -7.74
CA ASP A 135 -0.42 19.30 -8.39
C ASP A 135 0.14 18.00 -7.78
N LEU A 136 0.07 17.85 -6.45
CA LEU A 136 0.46 16.61 -5.77
C LEU A 136 -0.49 15.47 -6.11
N LYS A 137 -1.81 15.74 -6.17
CA LYS A 137 -2.82 14.77 -6.61
C LYS A 137 -2.46 14.19 -7.97
N GLN A 138 -2.22 15.08 -8.94
CA GLN A 138 -1.89 14.69 -10.31
C GLN A 138 -0.59 13.91 -10.35
N LYS A 139 0.47 14.42 -9.70
CA LYS A 139 1.77 13.76 -9.65
C LYS A 139 1.73 12.35 -9.03
N LEU A 140 0.84 12.11 -8.06
CA LEU A 140 0.63 10.76 -7.49
C LEU A 140 -0.12 9.84 -8.47
N LEU A 141 -1.09 10.36 -9.24
CA LEU A 141 -1.77 9.61 -10.30
C LEU A 141 -0.84 9.28 -11.47
N ASP A 142 0.03 10.23 -11.86
CA ASP A 142 1.02 10.11 -12.94
C ASP A 142 2.08 9.03 -12.67
N THR A 143 2.20 8.56 -11.42
CA THR A 143 3.03 7.38 -11.10
C THR A 143 2.54 6.10 -11.78
N GLY A 144 1.30 6.07 -12.29
CA GLY A 144 0.70 4.89 -12.86
C GLY A 144 0.68 3.75 -11.86
N ASP A 145 1.02 2.54 -12.30
CA ASP A 145 1.10 1.35 -11.44
C ASP A 145 2.49 1.15 -10.80
N ALA A 146 3.28 2.22 -10.69
CA ALA A 146 4.60 2.15 -10.08
C ALA A 146 4.53 1.76 -8.59
N GLU A 147 5.51 0.98 -8.14
CA GLU A 147 5.76 0.75 -6.72
C GLU A 147 6.40 2.01 -6.12
N LEU A 148 5.74 2.59 -5.11
CA LEU A 148 6.23 3.77 -4.41
C LEU A 148 7.02 3.32 -3.17
N VAL A 149 8.26 3.80 -3.06
CA VAL A 149 9.19 3.39 -2.00
C VAL A 149 9.79 4.59 -1.28
N GLU A 150 9.44 4.73 0.01
CA GLU A 150 10.08 5.68 0.92
C GLU A 150 11.50 5.15 1.23
N ASP A 151 12.50 5.71 0.56
CA ASP A 151 13.89 5.20 0.53
C ASP A 151 14.71 5.67 1.75
N SER A 152 14.05 5.78 2.91
CA SER A 152 14.65 6.22 4.17
C SER A 152 15.58 5.13 4.74
N PRO A 153 16.90 5.37 4.83
CA PRO A 153 17.82 4.40 5.42
C PRO A 153 17.71 4.32 6.95
N ARG A 154 16.89 5.19 7.57
CA ARG A 154 16.77 5.32 9.04
C ARG A 154 15.45 4.81 9.59
N ASP A 155 14.38 4.83 8.80
CA ASP A 155 13.05 4.39 9.23
C ASP A 155 12.67 3.07 8.58
N TRP A 156 12.79 1.98 9.34
CA TRP A 156 12.45 0.63 8.89
C TRP A 156 10.93 0.40 8.77
N PHE A 157 10.09 1.20 9.44
CA PHE A 157 8.64 0.97 9.41
C PHE A 157 7.96 1.74 8.28
N TRP A 158 8.22 3.05 8.21
CA TRP A 158 7.64 3.91 7.17
C TRP A 158 8.39 3.79 5.84
N GLY A 159 9.71 3.59 5.89
CA GLY A 159 10.56 3.37 4.72
C GLY A 159 11.18 1.96 4.66
N VAL A 160 12.27 1.84 3.90
CA VAL A 160 12.97 0.55 3.67
C VAL A 160 14.12 0.27 4.64
N GLY A 161 14.57 1.23 5.45
CA GLY A 161 15.69 1.06 6.36
C GLY A 161 17.04 0.82 5.67
N ALA A 162 18.11 0.70 6.46
CA ALA A 162 19.48 0.66 5.95
C ALA A 162 19.82 -0.59 5.12
N ASP A 163 19.09 -1.69 5.32
CA ASP A 163 19.28 -2.98 4.64
C ASP A 163 18.25 -3.25 3.53
N GLY A 164 17.32 -2.31 3.29
CA GLY A 164 16.25 -2.46 2.30
C GLY A 164 15.12 -3.41 2.70
N THR A 165 15.12 -3.96 3.93
CA THR A 165 14.11 -4.94 4.39
C THR A 165 12.87 -4.31 5.05
N GLY A 166 12.86 -2.97 5.17
CA GLY A 166 11.83 -2.19 5.83
C GLY A 166 10.44 -2.36 5.25
N SER A 167 9.44 -2.09 6.08
CA SER A 167 8.05 -2.30 5.75
C SER A 167 7.51 -1.32 4.71
N ASN A 168 8.15 -0.17 4.45
CA ASN A 168 7.70 0.81 3.45
C ASN A 168 6.19 1.17 3.60
N GLU A 169 5.69 1.29 4.84
CA GLU A 169 4.25 1.55 5.05
C GLU A 169 3.82 2.94 4.55
N LEU A 170 4.74 3.88 4.35
CA LEU A 170 4.44 5.20 3.78
C LEU A 170 4.22 5.10 2.26
N GLY A 171 5.12 4.42 1.52
CA GLY A 171 4.92 4.12 0.11
C GLY A 171 3.66 3.28 -0.14
N LYS A 172 3.40 2.28 0.70
CA LYS A 172 2.15 1.50 0.66
C LYS A 172 0.90 2.34 0.95
N ALA A 173 0.95 3.30 1.87
CA ALA A 173 -0.17 4.20 2.15
C ALA A 173 -0.46 5.14 0.97
N LEU A 174 0.58 5.64 0.29
CA LEU A 174 0.44 6.42 -0.93
C LEU A 174 -0.16 5.61 -2.08
N MET A 175 0.25 4.35 -2.26
CA MET A 175 -0.34 3.45 -3.25
C MET A 175 -1.83 3.18 -2.94
N ARG A 176 -2.20 2.90 -1.68
CA ARG A 176 -3.61 2.78 -1.28
C ARG A 176 -4.40 4.07 -1.56
N LEU A 177 -3.84 5.24 -1.26
CA LEU A 177 -4.46 6.53 -1.57
C LEU A 177 -4.67 6.74 -3.08
N ARG A 178 -3.65 6.46 -3.89
CA ARG A 178 -3.73 6.50 -5.36
C ARG A 178 -4.82 5.56 -5.86
N ASP A 179 -4.80 4.30 -5.44
CA ASP A 179 -5.57 3.20 -6.04
C ASP A 179 -7.00 3.09 -5.50
N ASP A 180 -7.23 3.30 -4.21
CA ASP A 180 -8.56 3.14 -3.59
C ASP A 180 -9.39 4.45 -3.53
N LYS A 181 -8.76 5.64 -3.70
CA LYS A 181 -9.42 6.95 -3.46
C LYS A 181 -9.29 7.95 -4.61
N LEU A 182 -8.12 8.07 -5.23
CA LEU A 182 -7.88 9.10 -6.26
C LEU A 182 -8.15 8.59 -7.68
N ARG A 183 -7.88 7.32 -7.96
CA ARG A 183 -8.30 6.60 -9.16
C ARG A 183 -9.78 6.21 -9.07
N GLN A 184 -10.66 7.15 -9.33
CA GLN A 184 -12.02 6.83 -9.75
C GLN A 184 -12.05 6.88 -11.29
N PRO A 185 -12.72 5.93 -11.97
CA PRO A 185 -13.02 6.13 -13.37
C PRO A 185 -13.88 7.37 -13.51
N ASP A 186 -13.66 8.18 -14.54
CA ASP A 186 -14.58 9.24 -14.89
C ASP A 186 -15.98 8.61 -15.08
N HIS A 187 -16.94 9.03 -14.25
CA HIS A 187 -18.34 8.72 -14.49
C HIS A 187 -18.77 9.55 -15.69
N ASP A 188 -18.57 8.98 -16.88
CA ASP A 188 -18.80 9.64 -18.16
C ASP A 188 -20.18 10.31 -18.19
N ASN A 189 -20.15 11.63 -18.31
CA ASN A 189 -21.29 12.50 -18.48
C ASN A 189 -21.88 12.33 -19.88
N HIS A 190 -22.53 11.18 -20.13
CA HIS A 190 -23.28 10.94 -21.36
C HIS A 190 -24.68 11.57 -21.28
N GLY A 191 -25.01 12.35 -22.30
CA GLY A 191 -26.13 13.28 -22.30
C GLY A 191 -27.51 12.63 -22.15
N ASN A 192 -28.43 13.41 -21.56
CA ASN A 192 -29.82 13.06 -21.33
C ASN A 192 -30.60 12.87 -22.65
N GLY A 193 -30.62 11.63 -23.15
CA GLY A 193 -31.52 11.16 -24.21
C GLY A 193 -32.72 10.41 -23.62
N THR A 194 -33.93 10.78 -24.01
CA THR A 194 -35.20 10.27 -23.47
C THR A 194 -35.39 8.75 -23.66
N GLY A 195 -35.76 8.01 -22.61
CA GLY A 195 -36.05 6.57 -22.75
C GLY A 195 -36.65 5.86 -21.52
N ARG A 196 -37.99 5.75 -21.50
CA ARG A 196 -38.87 4.94 -20.62
C ARG A 196 -38.27 3.89 -19.66
N SER A 197 -38.69 4.04 -18.40
CA SER A 197 -39.09 3.03 -17.41
C SER A 197 -38.99 1.53 -17.77
N SER A 198 -38.24 0.78 -16.97
CA SER A 198 -38.63 -0.58 -16.55
C SER A 198 -38.08 -0.90 -15.16
N ALA A 199 -38.91 -1.53 -14.31
CA ALA A 199 -38.60 -1.78 -12.91
C ALA A 199 -37.55 -2.89 -12.71
N PRO A 200 -36.72 -2.84 -11.66
CA PRO A 200 -35.76 -3.89 -11.37
C PRO A 200 -36.48 -5.16 -10.89
N ARG A 201 -36.32 -6.26 -11.63
CA ARG A 201 -36.72 -7.59 -11.16
C ARG A 201 -35.75 -8.01 -10.07
N GLY A 202 -36.26 -8.36 -8.89
CA GLY A 202 -35.43 -8.88 -7.79
C GLY A 202 -34.72 -10.17 -8.20
N ASN A 203 -33.42 -10.26 -7.91
CA ASN A 203 -32.63 -11.48 -8.17
C ASN A 203 -32.82 -12.48 -7.00
N PRO A 204 -33.40 -13.67 -7.21
CA PRO A 204 -33.86 -14.55 -6.14
C PRO A 204 -32.80 -15.59 -5.73
N PHE A 205 -31.60 -15.17 -5.33
CA PHE A 205 -30.60 -16.07 -4.73
C PHE A 205 -29.91 -15.45 -3.51
N GLY A 206 -30.62 -15.49 -2.38
CA GLY A 206 -30.05 -15.16 -1.09
C GLY A 206 -29.19 -16.30 -0.53
N THR A 207 -27.91 -16.02 -0.27
CA THR A 207 -27.17 -16.67 0.83
C THR A 207 -26.42 -15.58 1.61
N SER A 208 -26.31 -15.74 2.93
CA SER A 208 -25.98 -14.66 3.86
C SER A 208 -24.66 -13.95 3.57
N HIS A 209 -24.72 -12.67 3.17
CA HIS A 209 -23.56 -11.80 2.97
C HIS A 209 -22.91 -11.37 4.29
N GLY A 210 -22.22 -12.29 4.95
CA GLY A 210 -21.29 -11.95 6.03
C GLY A 210 -20.12 -11.13 5.50
N VAL A 211 -19.64 -10.16 6.27
CA VAL A 211 -18.38 -9.44 5.97
C VAL A 211 -17.17 -10.33 6.26
N CYS A 212 -16.07 -10.09 5.55
CA CYS A 212 -14.80 -10.82 5.71
C CYS A 212 -14.31 -10.78 7.17
N GLU A 213 -14.05 -11.95 7.78
CA GLU A 213 -13.66 -12.05 9.19
C GLU A 213 -12.26 -11.49 9.51
N PHE A 214 -11.46 -11.22 8.47
CA PHE A 214 -10.15 -10.60 8.55
C PHE A 214 -10.23 -9.09 8.34
N CYS A 215 -10.53 -8.61 7.12
CA CYS A 215 -10.50 -7.18 6.82
C CYS A 215 -11.75 -6.41 7.26
N ARG A 216 -12.90 -7.09 7.44
CA ARG A 216 -14.22 -6.52 7.80
C ARG A 216 -14.78 -5.43 6.85
N THR A 217 -14.08 -5.11 5.76
CA THR A 217 -14.44 -4.07 4.79
C THR A 217 -15.07 -4.58 3.50
N LYS A 218 -14.90 -5.86 3.17
CA LYS A 218 -15.40 -6.48 1.93
C LYS A 218 -16.29 -7.70 2.25
N PRO A 219 -17.32 -8.01 1.44
CA PRO A 219 -18.15 -9.20 1.63
C PRO A 219 -17.32 -10.47 1.51
N LYS A 220 -17.77 -11.55 2.17
CA LYS A 220 -17.21 -12.90 2.01
C LYS A 220 -17.35 -13.40 0.57
N HIS A 221 -16.35 -14.14 0.08
CA HIS A 221 -16.39 -14.73 -1.25
C HIS A 221 -17.07 -16.11 -1.21
N GLN A 222 -18.28 -16.22 -1.75
CA GLN A 222 -19.08 -17.45 -1.73
C GLN A 222 -19.18 -18.02 -0.30
N HIS A 223 -18.82 -19.28 -0.08
CA HIS A 223 -18.82 -19.95 1.23
C HIS A 223 -17.56 -19.70 2.08
N SER A 224 -16.63 -18.82 1.64
CA SER A 224 -15.40 -18.52 2.37
C SER A 224 -15.65 -17.63 3.60
N LYS A 225 -14.81 -17.77 4.64
CA LYS A 225 -14.78 -16.82 5.78
C LYS A 225 -14.16 -15.45 5.40
N TYR A 226 -13.51 -15.37 4.24
CA TYR A 226 -12.72 -14.23 3.79
C TYR A 226 -13.11 -13.76 2.38
N CYS A 227 -12.83 -12.50 2.06
CA CYS A 227 -13.13 -11.90 0.75
C CYS A 227 -12.12 -12.26 -0.35
N SER A 228 -10.93 -12.74 0.01
CA SER A 228 -9.85 -13.05 -0.93
C SER A 228 -8.84 -14.02 -0.31
N ARG A 229 -8.06 -14.70 -1.17
CA ARG A 229 -6.95 -15.57 -0.73
C ARG A 229 -5.93 -14.82 0.12
N THR A 230 -5.61 -13.57 -0.24
CA THR A 230 -4.75 -12.68 0.55
C THR A 230 -5.26 -12.48 1.99
N CYS A 231 -6.58 -12.38 2.19
CA CYS A 231 -7.16 -12.28 3.54
C CYS A 231 -7.11 -13.62 4.28
N THR A 232 -7.27 -14.75 3.59
CA THR A 232 -7.06 -16.10 4.15
C THR A 232 -5.61 -16.28 4.64
N ASP A 233 -4.63 -15.96 3.78
CA ASP A 233 -3.20 -16.16 4.06
C ASP A 233 -2.74 -15.27 5.21
N LYS A 234 -3.15 -13.97 5.20
CA LYS A 234 -2.86 -13.06 6.32
C LYS A 234 -3.54 -13.52 7.62
N ALA A 235 -4.80 -13.97 7.58
CA ALA A 235 -5.49 -14.48 8.76
C ALA A 235 -4.81 -15.72 9.36
N ALA A 236 -4.28 -16.62 8.54
CA ALA A 236 -3.55 -17.81 8.98
C ALA A 236 -2.23 -17.50 9.70
N MET A 237 -1.66 -16.30 9.50
CA MET A 237 -0.45 -15.82 10.16
C MET A 237 -0.73 -15.03 11.45
N MET A 238 -1.95 -14.57 11.70
CA MET A 238 -2.27 -13.76 12.88
C MET A 238 -2.54 -14.59 14.13
N CYS A 239 -2.29 -13.98 15.29
CA CYS A 239 -2.68 -14.48 16.61
C CYS A 239 -4.20 -14.75 16.66
N LYS A 240 -4.59 -15.99 17.00
CA LYS A 240 -6.01 -16.39 17.05
C LYS A 240 -6.85 -15.58 18.04
N TYR A 241 -6.22 -15.07 19.11
CA TYR A 241 -6.87 -14.22 20.13
C TYR A 241 -7.00 -12.76 19.68
N CYS A 242 -5.90 -12.01 19.63
CA CYS A 242 -5.99 -10.56 19.42
C CYS A 242 -6.17 -10.16 17.95
N ARG A 243 -5.81 -11.02 16.99
CA ARG A 243 -5.78 -10.78 15.53
C ARG A 243 -4.96 -9.56 15.05
N SER A 244 -4.34 -8.79 15.95
CA SER A 244 -3.58 -7.56 15.64
C SER A 244 -2.07 -7.78 15.45
N ARG A 245 -1.54 -8.98 15.73
CA ARG A 245 -0.12 -9.32 15.63
C ARG A 245 0.06 -10.69 14.98
N PRO A 246 1.15 -10.93 14.23
CA PRO A 246 1.52 -12.27 13.79
C PRO A 246 1.68 -13.22 14.99
N LYS A 247 1.37 -14.49 14.77
CA LYS A 247 1.59 -15.56 15.74
C LYS A 247 3.08 -15.90 15.85
N THR A 248 3.54 -16.35 17.02
CA THR A 248 4.97 -16.56 17.27
C THR A 248 5.40 -17.95 16.81
N GLY A 249 6.11 -18.05 15.69
CA GLY A 249 6.65 -19.31 15.17
C GLY A 249 5.57 -20.37 14.94
N ARG A 250 5.64 -21.49 15.67
CA ARG A 250 4.64 -22.58 15.59
C ARG A 250 3.42 -22.39 16.52
N TYR A 251 3.43 -21.39 17.40
CA TYR A 251 2.33 -21.14 18.33
C TYR A 251 1.17 -20.40 17.66
N ASP A 252 -0.05 -20.60 18.16
CA ASP A 252 -1.27 -19.96 17.65
C ASP A 252 -1.48 -18.50 18.09
N TYR A 253 -0.64 -18.02 19.01
CA TYR A 253 -0.76 -16.72 19.66
C TYR A 253 0.53 -15.91 19.52
N CYS A 254 0.45 -14.58 19.62
CA CYS A 254 1.60 -13.67 19.53
C CYS A 254 2.35 -13.46 20.85
N SER A 255 1.84 -14.00 21.96
CA SER A 255 2.39 -13.84 23.30
C SER A 255 1.73 -14.83 24.27
N LYS A 256 2.39 -15.13 25.39
CA LYS A 256 1.81 -15.91 26.49
C LYS A 256 0.51 -15.26 27.01
N VAL A 257 0.50 -13.93 27.19
CA VAL A 257 -0.68 -13.16 27.60
C VAL A 257 -1.89 -13.38 26.68
N CYS A 258 -1.68 -13.50 25.37
CA CYS A 258 -2.77 -13.79 24.43
C CYS A 258 -3.22 -15.25 24.47
N ALA A 259 -2.35 -16.19 24.86
CA ALA A 259 -2.71 -17.59 25.06
C ALA A 259 -3.48 -17.78 26.39
N ASP A 260 -2.99 -17.18 27.48
CA ASP A 260 -3.63 -17.26 28.80
C ASP A 260 -5.06 -16.69 28.75
N LYS A 261 -5.22 -15.46 28.22
CA LYS A 261 -6.54 -14.84 28.00
C LYS A 261 -7.46 -15.60 27.04
N ALA A 262 -6.92 -16.34 26.08
CA ALA A 262 -7.73 -17.19 25.19
C ALA A 262 -8.22 -18.47 25.88
N ASN A 263 -7.48 -18.93 26.90
CA ASN A 263 -7.75 -20.14 27.66
C ASN A 263 -8.47 -19.86 29.00
N GLY A 264 -8.87 -18.61 29.26
CA GLY A 264 -9.52 -18.21 30.51
C GLY A 264 -8.61 -18.27 31.74
N ARG A 265 -7.30 -18.03 31.55
CA ARG A 265 -6.26 -18.01 32.59
C ARG A 265 -5.71 -16.60 32.81
#